data_AF-A0A8J5I0T0-F1
#
_entry.id   AF-A0A8J5I0T0-F1
#
_cell.length_a   1.000
_cell.length_b   1.000
_cell.length_c   1.000
_cell.angle_alpha   90.00
_cell.angle_beta   90.00
_cell.angle_gamma   90.00
#
_symmetry.space_group_name_H-M   'P 1'
#
loop_
_entity.id
_entity.type
_entity.pdbx_description
1 polymer ?
#
loop_
_entity_poly.entity_id
_entity_poly.type
_entity_poly.pdbx_seq_one_letter_code
_entity_poly.pdbx_strand_id
1 'polypeptide(L)'
;MVTSTSAVLCFFLFLLPLSINAATFQIINNCSFTVWAAWATTGPQAGGGSQLNSGQSWTIDINAGSTSGRIWARTGCSSDGRNCQTGHCGVLQCQGYDRAPNTLAEFSLNQNNNLDFFDISNVAGYNVGTDFSSTSGGCRGIRCAAEGATVLLHQWSGWAHELVKVL
;
A
#
# COMPACT_ATOMS: atom_id res chain seq x y z
N MET A 1 -24.45 -3.68 -57.11
CA MET A 1 -23.74 -4.47 -56.08
C MET A 1 -23.43 -3.53 -54.93
N VAL A 2 -24.20 -3.62 -53.85
CA VAL A 2 -24.02 -2.80 -52.64
C VAL A 2 -22.97 -3.51 -51.80
N THR A 3 -21.80 -2.89 -51.61
CA THR A 3 -20.75 -3.42 -50.77
C THR A 3 -21.16 -3.28 -49.30
N SER A 4 -21.43 -4.42 -48.67
CA SER A 4 -21.72 -4.53 -47.24
C SER A 4 -20.44 -4.23 -46.45
N THR A 5 -20.30 -3.00 -45.96
CA THR A 5 -19.21 -2.58 -45.06
C THR A 5 -19.61 -2.64 -43.58
N SER A 6 -20.80 -3.20 -43.27
CA SER A 6 -21.39 -3.18 -41.93
C SER A 6 -20.88 -4.29 -40.98
N ALA A 7 -19.79 -4.98 -41.30
CA ALA A 7 -19.29 -6.10 -40.50
C ALA A 7 -17.94 -5.83 -39.79
N VAL A 8 -17.27 -4.70 -40.08
CA VAL A 8 -15.96 -4.38 -39.46
C VAL A 8 -16.11 -3.58 -38.16
N LEU A 9 -17.32 -3.07 -37.87
CA LEU A 9 -17.57 -2.21 -36.71
C LEU A 9 -17.74 -2.94 -35.36
N CYS A 10 -17.70 -4.27 -35.33
CA CYS A 10 -17.90 -5.07 -34.09
C CYS A 10 -16.63 -5.72 -33.53
N PHE A 11 -15.46 -5.54 -34.16
CA PHE A 11 -14.19 -6.10 -33.66
C PHE A 11 -13.32 -5.08 -32.90
N PHE A 12 -13.90 -3.97 -32.45
CA PHE A 12 -13.38 -3.22 -31.31
C PHE A 12 -14.21 -3.61 -30.07
N LEU A 13 -14.17 -4.91 -29.73
CA LEU A 13 -14.38 -5.31 -28.35
C LEU A 13 -13.35 -4.51 -27.54
N PHE A 14 -13.84 -3.48 -26.85
CA PHE A 14 -13.12 -2.73 -25.84
C PHE A 14 -12.31 -3.75 -25.03
N LEU A 15 -10.99 -3.79 -25.24
CA LEU A 15 -10.06 -4.35 -24.27
C LEU A 15 -10.07 -3.37 -23.10
N LEU A 16 -11.17 -3.37 -22.35
CA LEU A 16 -11.22 -2.75 -21.03
C LEU A 16 -10.14 -3.46 -20.23
N PRO A 17 -9.11 -2.76 -19.74
CA PRO A 17 -8.15 -3.37 -18.85
C PRO A 17 -8.93 -3.83 -17.61
N LEU A 18 -9.21 -5.14 -17.53
CA LEU A 18 -9.72 -5.78 -16.33
C LEU A 18 -8.64 -5.63 -15.27
N SER A 19 -8.85 -4.68 -14.35
CA SER A 19 -8.01 -4.55 -13.17
C SER A 19 -8.41 -5.65 -12.20
N ILE A 20 -7.57 -6.68 -12.08
CA ILE A 20 -7.75 -7.74 -11.09
C ILE A 20 -6.97 -7.31 -9.85
N ASN A 21 -7.61 -7.30 -8.68
CA ASN A 21 -6.96 -7.01 -7.41
C ASN A 21 -6.07 -8.21 -6.99
N ALA A 22 -4.83 -7.95 -6.57
CA ALA A 22 -3.93 -8.96 -6.03
C ALA A 22 -4.07 -9.14 -4.52
N ALA A 23 -4.15 -8.04 -3.78
CA ALA A 23 -4.37 -8.08 -2.34
C ALA A 23 -5.16 -6.86 -1.86
N THR A 24 -5.90 -7.05 -0.78
CA THR A 24 -6.61 -6.00 -0.07
C THR A 24 -5.88 -5.70 1.24
N PHE A 25 -5.68 -4.42 1.52
CA PHE A 25 -5.07 -3.95 2.77
C PHE A 25 -6.05 -3.12 3.57
N GLN A 26 -6.22 -3.45 4.84
CA GLN A 26 -6.91 -2.57 5.78
C GLN A 26 -5.88 -1.82 6.63
N ILE A 27 -5.86 -0.50 6.51
CA ILE A 27 -4.98 0.39 7.28
C ILE A 27 -5.79 0.97 8.44
N ILE A 28 -5.35 0.75 9.67
CA ILE A 28 -6.05 1.18 10.89
C ILE A 28 -5.17 2.16 11.65
N ASN A 29 -5.71 3.30 12.07
CA ASN A 29 -5.01 4.22 12.96
C ASN A 29 -5.40 3.95 14.41
N ASN A 30 -4.52 3.33 15.19
CA ASN A 30 -4.67 3.15 16.63
C ASN A 30 -3.88 4.18 17.45
N CYS A 31 -3.17 5.10 16.81
CA CYS A 31 -2.58 6.25 17.49
C CYS A 31 -3.67 7.17 18.05
N SER A 32 -3.36 7.84 19.16
CA SER A 32 -4.24 8.84 19.78
C SER A 32 -4.29 10.17 19.01
N PHE A 33 -3.69 10.25 17.82
CA PHE A 33 -3.59 11.44 16.98
C PHE A 33 -3.90 11.11 15.53
N THR A 34 -4.25 12.13 14.74
CA THR A 34 -4.53 11.97 13.30
C THR A 34 -3.25 11.66 12.53
N VAL A 35 -3.35 10.67 11.65
CA VAL A 35 -2.31 10.34 10.67
C VAL A 35 -2.87 10.50 9.25
N TRP A 36 -1.99 10.74 8.28
CA TRP A 36 -2.35 10.68 6.87
C TRP A 36 -1.69 9.44 6.29
N ALA A 37 -2.41 8.33 6.28
CA ALA A 37 -1.97 7.10 5.65
C ALA A 37 -1.65 7.35 4.18
N ALA A 38 -0.63 6.66 3.69
CA ALA A 38 -0.19 6.73 2.32
C ALA A 38 0.35 5.38 1.87
N TRP A 39 0.24 5.13 0.56
CA TRP A 39 0.83 3.96 -0.06
C TRP A 39 1.31 4.30 -1.47
N ALA A 40 2.25 3.52 -1.97
CA ALA A 40 2.76 3.60 -3.33
C ALA A 40 3.26 2.24 -3.80
N THR A 41 3.19 2.02 -5.12
CA THR A 41 3.68 0.81 -5.79
C THR A 41 4.32 1.20 -7.12
N THR A 42 5.12 0.31 -7.69
CA THR A 42 5.48 0.34 -9.10
C THR A 42 4.57 -0.60 -9.88
N GLY A 43 3.85 -0.09 -10.87
CA GLY A 43 2.92 -0.89 -11.66
C GLY A 43 1.70 -0.09 -12.14
N PRO A 44 0.54 -0.74 -12.32
CA PRO A 44 -0.66 -0.11 -12.88
C PRO A 44 -1.30 0.93 -11.95
N GLN A 45 -0.97 0.92 -10.66
CA GLN A 45 -1.34 1.97 -9.71
C GLN A 45 -0.08 2.62 -9.13
N ALA A 46 -0.10 3.95 -9.01
CA ALA A 46 1.04 4.71 -8.51
C ALA A 46 1.04 4.88 -6.98
N GLY A 47 -0.15 4.97 -6.38
CA GLY A 47 -0.29 5.17 -4.94
C GLY A 47 -1.61 5.82 -4.55
N GLY A 48 -1.69 6.24 -3.29
CA GLY A 48 -2.84 6.98 -2.76
C GLY A 48 -2.57 7.50 -1.36
N GLY A 49 -3.57 8.17 -0.78
CA GLY A 49 -3.50 8.54 0.63
C GLY A 49 -4.84 8.96 1.20
N SER A 50 -4.96 8.90 2.52
CA SER A 50 -6.18 9.27 3.24
C SER A 50 -5.86 9.78 4.62
N GLN A 51 -6.65 10.73 5.12
CA GLN A 51 -6.59 11.16 6.51
C GLN A 51 -7.35 10.16 7.37
N LEU A 52 -6.73 9.70 8.46
CA LEU A 52 -7.32 8.82 9.46
C LEU A 52 -7.19 9.46 10.84
N ASN A 53 -8.31 9.83 11.43
CA ASN A 53 -8.37 10.18 12.85
C ASN A 53 -8.19 8.91 13.70
N SER A 54 -7.95 9.09 15.00
CA SER A 54 -7.83 7.99 15.96
C SER A 54 -9.01 7.01 15.84
N GLY A 55 -8.71 5.73 15.71
CA GLY A 55 -9.67 4.62 15.58
C GLY A 55 -10.27 4.44 14.18
N GLN A 56 -9.94 5.29 13.19
CA GLN A 56 -10.43 5.14 11.83
C GLN A 56 -9.61 4.13 11.03
N SER A 57 -10.27 3.51 10.04
CA SER A 57 -9.65 2.58 9.10
C SER A 57 -9.88 2.98 7.65
N TRP A 58 -8.98 2.57 6.76
CA TRP A 58 -9.09 2.72 5.32
C TRP A 58 -8.64 1.45 4.61
N THR A 59 -9.55 0.90 3.80
CA THR A 59 -9.26 -0.26 2.96
C THR A 59 -8.80 0.19 1.58
N ILE A 60 -7.73 -0.42 1.09
CA ILE A 60 -7.20 -0.22 -0.26
C ILE A 60 -7.07 -1.56 -0.97
N ASP A 61 -7.28 -1.54 -2.28
CA ASP A 61 -7.03 -2.67 -3.16
C ASP A 61 -5.80 -2.39 -4.02
N ILE A 62 -4.84 -3.32 -3.99
CA ILE A 62 -3.65 -3.28 -4.82
C ILE A 62 -3.87 -4.17 -6.03
N ASN A 63 -3.76 -3.59 -7.21
CA ASN A 63 -3.91 -4.29 -8.49
C ASN A 63 -2.78 -5.31 -8.68
N ALA A 64 -3.12 -6.43 -9.31
CA ALA A 64 -2.17 -7.41 -9.78
C ALA A 64 -1.14 -6.79 -10.73
N GLY A 65 0.10 -7.29 -10.67
CA GLY A 65 1.23 -6.72 -11.39
C GLY A 65 1.89 -5.52 -10.70
N SER A 66 1.40 -5.11 -9.52
CA SER A 66 2.09 -4.11 -8.69
C SER A 66 3.26 -4.75 -7.94
N THR A 67 4.37 -4.02 -7.86
CA THR A 67 5.62 -4.44 -7.23
C THR A 67 6.19 -3.32 -6.35
N SER A 68 7.18 -3.63 -5.51
CA SER A 68 7.86 -2.64 -4.64
C SER A 68 6.88 -1.84 -3.78
N GLY A 69 5.87 -2.50 -3.22
CA GLY A 69 4.80 -1.83 -2.49
C GLY A 69 5.26 -1.29 -1.15
N ARG A 70 4.80 -0.08 -0.82
CA ARG A 70 5.03 0.55 0.48
C ARG A 70 3.74 1.14 1.01
N ILE A 71 3.54 1.00 2.31
CA ILE A 71 2.53 1.73 3.08
C ILE A 71 3.25 2.44 4.23
N TRP A 72 2.90 3.69 4.53
CA TRP A 72 3.48 4.46 5.63
C TRP A 72 2.47 5.46 6.23
N ALA A 73 2.79 5.95 7.42
CA ALA A 73 2.05 7.04 8.06
C ALA A 73 2.74 8.38 7.82
N ARG A 74 1.96 9.44 7.62
CA ARG A 74 2.42 10.83 7.63
C ARG A 74 1.85 11.55 8.85
N THR A 75 2.62 12.43 9.45
CA THR A 75 2.23 13.17 10.66
C THR A 75 2.45 14.67 10.54
N GLY A 76 1.72 15.44 11.35
CA GLY A 76 1.82 16.90 11.38
C GLY A 76 1.47 17.54 10.03
N CYS A 77 0.46 17.01 9.34
CA CYS A 77 0.12 17.51 8.01
C CYS A 77 -0.77 18.76 8.06
N SER A 78 -0.69 19.57 7.00
CA SER A 78 -1.66 20.63 6.71
C SER A 78 -3.07 20.07 6.51
N SER A 79 -4.08 20.93 6.58
CA SER A 79 -5.50 20.52 6.46
C SER A 79 -5.84 19.86 5.12
N ASP A 80 -5.10 20.17 4.06
CA ASP A 80 -5.22 19.54 2.75
C ASP A 80 -4.37 18.25 2.60
N GLY A 81 -3.65 17.85 3.67
CA GLY A 81 -2.80 16.67 3.73
C GLY A 81 -1.58 16.70 2.82
N ARG A 82 -1.25 17.86 2.23
CA ARG A 82 -0.17 17.98 1.25
C ARG A 82 1.19 18.11 1.92
N ASN A 83 1.32 19.02 2.89
CA ASN A 83 2.57 19.29 3.59
C ASN A 83 2.56 18.56 4.92
N CYS A 84 3.57 17.72 5.20
CA CYS A 84 3.63 16.91 6.41
C CYS A 84 5.03 17.01 7.02
N GLN A 85 5.12 16.90 8.35
CA GLN A 85 6.40 16.92 9.07
C GLN A 85 7.21 15.65 8.82
N THR A 86 6.55 14.49 8.68
CA THR A 86 7.19 13.19 8.41
C THR A 86 6.46 12.44 7.29
N GLY A 87 7.17 11.57 6.57
CA GLY A 87 6.61 10.72 5.50
C GLY A 87 6.06 11.47 4.28
N HIS A 88 6.45 12.71 4.06
CA HIS A 88 5.82 13.58 3.06
C HIS A 88 5.97 13.08 1.60
N CYS A 89 4.92 13.27 0.78
CA CYS A 89 4.91 12.90 -0.65
C CYS A 89 4.36 14.03 -1.57
N GLY A 90 4.24 15.27 -1.08
CA GLY A 90 3.82 16.45 -1.86
C GLY A 90 2.32 16.66 -2.03
N VAL A 91 1.52 15.60 -1.93
CA VAL A 91 0.07 15.61 -2.20
C VAL A 91 -0.67 14.69 -1.23
N LEU A 92 -2.00 14.85 -1.07
CA LEU A 92 -2.79 13.91 -0.26
C LEU A 92 -2.76 12.50 -0.87
N GLN A 93 -3.06 12.41 -2.16
CA GLN A 93 -3.03 11.17 -2.94
C GLN A 93 -1.63 10.95 -3.51
N CYS A 94 -0.74 10.31 -2.75
CA CYS A 94 0.64 10.10 -3.16
C CYS A 94 0.71 9.43 -4.55
N GLN A 95 1.57 9.94 -5.42
CA GLN A 95 1.81 9.42 -6.77
C GLN A 95 3.15 8.70 -6.88
N GLY A 96 3.77 8.42 -5.73
CA GLY A 96 5.10 7.86 -5.61
C GLY A 96 5.48 7.76 -4.14
N TYR A 97 6.74 7.37 -3.91
CA TYR A 97 7.24 7.07 -2.57
C TYR A 97 7.39 8.30 -1.68
N ASP A 98 7.59 7.97 -0.41
CA ASP A 98 7.78 8.83 0.73
C ASP A 98 9.09 9.65 0.73
N ARG A 99 9.16 10.62 1.63
CA ARG A 99 10.40 11.23 2.10
C ARG A 99 10.58 10.91 3.59
N ALA A 100 11.78 10.42 3.90
CA ALA A 100 12.27 10.19 5.25
C ALA A 100 12.14 11.44 6.16
N PRO A 101 11.95 11.27 7.48
CA PRO A 101 11.89 9.99 8.19
C PRO A 101 10.50 9.35 8.20
N ASN A 102 10.44 8.01 8.14
CA ASN A 102 9.21 7.23 8.27
C ASN A 102 9.44 5.71 8.38
N THR A 103 8.62 5.07 9.22
CA THR A 103 8.49 3.62 9.30
C THR A 103 7.77 3.10 8.06
N LEU A 104 8.38 2.15 7.34
CA LEU A 104 7.82 1.56 6.12
C LEU A 104 7.24 0.18 6.42
N ALA A 105 6.04 -0.10 5.91
CA ALA A 105 5.56 -1.47 5.72
C ALA A 105 5.73 -1.79 4.24
N GLU A 106 6.66 -2.69 3.93
CA GLU A 106 7.04 -3.05 2.56
C GLU A 106 6.39 -4.37 2.17
N PHE A 107 5.95 -4.50 0.92
CA PHE A 107 5.31 -5.71 0.43
C PHE A 107 5.60 -5.97 -1.04
N SER A 108 5.66 -7.24 -1.40
CA SER A 108 5.77 -7.74 -2.77
C SER A 108 4.85 -8.93 -2.95
N LEU A 109 3.85 -8.79 -3.81
CA LEU A 109 2.77 -9.76 -3.96
C LEU A 109 3.05 -10.72 -5.11
N ASN A 110 2.62 -11.97 -4.98
CA ASN A 110 2.65 -13.00 -6.02
C ASN A 110 4.04 -13.11 -6.71
N GLN A 111 5.09 -13.19 -5.89
CA GLN A 111 6.47 -13.32 -6.36
C GLN A 111 6.78 -14.79 -6.69
N ASN A 112 8.06 -15.18 -6.73
CA ASN A 112 8.49 -16.56 -7.01
C ASN A 112 7.68 -17.58 -6.19
N ASN A 113 7.21 -18.64 -6.85
CA ASN A 113 6.35 -19.68 -6.29
C ASN A 113 4.99 -19.17 -5.76
N ASN A 114 4.49 -18.05 -6.29
CA ASN A 114 3.25 -17.40 -5.89
C ASN A 114 3.23 -17.01 -4.40
N LEU A 115 4.40 -16.66 -3.86
CA LEU A 115 4.54 -16.24 -2.47
C LEU A 115 4.46 -14.73 -2.35
N ASP A 116 3.77 -14.27 -1.32
CA ASP A 116 3.78 -12.87 -0.90
C ASP A 116 4.88 -12.66 0.14
N PHE A 117 5.61 -11.56 0.02
CA PHE A 117 6.65 -11.15 0.95
C PHE A 117 6.27 -9.81 1.57
N PHE A 118 6.44 -9.68 2.88
CA PHE A 118 6.22 -8.43 3.57
C PHE A 118 7.15 -8.28 4.77
N ASP A 119 7.49 -7.02 5.08
CA ASP A 119 8.34 -6.66 6.21
C ASP A 119 8.01 -5.25 6.75
N ILE A 120 8.65 -4.89 7.87
CA ILE A 120 8.67 -3.53 8.39
C ILE A 120 10.12 -3.05 8.38
N SER A 121 10.34 -1.87 7.81
CA SER A 121 11.66 -1.31 7.58
C SER A 121 11.77 0.10 8.17
N ASN A 122 12.83 0.33 8.94
CA ASN A 122 13.23 1.63 9.45
C ASN A 122 14.43 2.19 8.66
N VAL A 123 14.71 1.68 7.46
CA VAL A 123 15.83 2.15 6.63
C VAL A 123 15.71 3.64 6.29
N ALA A 124 14.47 4.13 6.19
CA ALA A 124 14.13 5.52 5.99
C ALA A 124 14.00 6.30 7.31
N GLY A 125 14.36 5.73 8.46
CA GLY A 125 14.09 6.29 9.79
C GLY A 125 12.80 5.75 10.41
N TYR A 126 12.40 6.29 11.56
CA TYR A 126 11.19 5.90 12.29
C TYR A 126 10.30 7.12 12.51
N ASN A 127 8.98 6.95 12.51
CA ASN A 127 8.05 8.02 12.89
C ASN A 127 6.83 7.54 13.69
N VAL A 128 6.19 6.44 13.27
CA VAL A 128 4.98 5.89 13.88
C VAL A 128 5.19 4.39 14.11
N GLY A 129 4.72 3.89 15.25
CA GLY A 129 4.71 2.46 15.53
C GLY A 129 3.88 1.72 14.49
N THR A 130 4.26 0.52 14.08
CA THR A 130 3.55 -0.20 13.03
C THR A 130 3.47 -1.68 13.35
N ASP A 131 2.27 -2.24 13.18
CA ASP A 131 2.03 -3.68 13.06
C ASP A 131 1.62 -3.99 11.63
N PHE A 132 2.09 -5.11 11.11
CA PHE A 132 1.75 -5.60 9.79
C PHE A 132 1.51 -7.10 9.85
N SER A 133 0.29 -7.52 9.59
CA SER A 133 -0.16 -8.90 9.80
C SER A 133 -1.11 -9.37 8.70
N SER A 134 -1.18 -10.69 8.49
CA SER A 134 -2.13 -11.31 7.57
C SER A 134 -3.42 -11.69 8.28
N THR A 135 -4.56 -11.44 7.63
CA THR A 135 -5.89 -11.84 8.12
C THR A 135 -6.30 -13.22 7.64
N SER A 136 -5.72 -13.71 6.54
CA SER A 136 -6.04 -15.01 5.94
C SER A 136 -5.35 -16.20 6.62
N GLY A 137 -4.51 -15.96 7.63
CA GLY A 137 -3.66 -16.98 8.24
C GLY A 137 -2.51 -17.42 7.32
N GLY A 138 -1.52 -18.13 7.87
CA GLY A 138 -0.36 -18.65 7.10
C GLY A 138 0.95 -17.88 7.29
N CYS A 139 0.91 -16.63 7.77
CA CYS A 139 2.10 -15.84 8.10
C CYS A 139 1.97 -15.21 9.51
N ARG A 140 3.09 -15.07 10.22
CA ARG A 140 3.14 -14.39 11.51
C ARG A 140 3.20 -12.87 11.29
N GLY A 141 2.42 -12.10 12.04
CA GLY A 141 2.50 -10.64 12.03
C GLY A 141 3.81 -10.09 12.59
N ILE A 142 4.20 -8.91 12.12
CA ILE A 142 5.43 -8.19 12.50
C ILE A 142 5.05 -6.90 13.21
N ARG A 143 5.81 -6.52 14.23
CA ARG A 143 5.58 -5.29 15.02
C ARG A 143 6.87 -4.50 15.19
N CYS A 144 6.80 -3.19 15.01
CA CYS A 144 7.85 -2.24 15.32
C CYS A 144 7.25 -1.09 16.16
N ALA A 145 7.64 -0.99 17.43
CA ALA A 145 7.04 -0.06 18.39
C ALA A 145 8.02 0.99 18.96
N ALA A 146 9.30 0.97 18.57
CA ALA A 146 10.31 1.88 19.12
C ALA A 146 11.38 2.26 18.09
N GLU A 147 11.94 3.46 18.24
CA GLU A 147 13.17 3.88 17.56
C GLU A 147 14.31 2.92 17.95
N GLY A 148 14.94 2.30 16.95
CA GLY A 148 16.04 1.34 17.17
C GLY A 148 15.63 -0.13 17.24
N ALA A 149 14.36 -0.48 16.99
CA ALA A 149 14.02 -1.85 16.63
C ALA A 149 14.76 -2.21 15.33
N THR A 150 15.80 -3.03 15.45
CA THR A 150 16.61 -3.51 14.34
C THR A 150 15.70 -4.18 13.32
N VAL A 151 15.82 -3.77 12.06
CA VAL A 151 15.26 -4.48 10.90
C VAL A 151 15.75 -5.93 10.99
N LEU A 152 14.89 -6.83 11.41
CA LEU A 152 15.02 -8.20 10.96
C LEU A 152 14.28 -8.21 9.64
N LEU A 153 15.03 -8.33 8.54
CA LEU A 153 14.52 -8.83 7.27
C LEU A 153 14.01 -10.26 7.53
N HIS A 154 12.94 -10.39 8.30
CA HIS A 154 12.15 -11.58 8.29
C HIS A 154 11.24 -11.41 7.10
N GLN A 155 11.78 -11.71 5.91
CA GLN A 155 10.96 -12.05 4.77
C GLN A 155 10.08 -13.22 5.21
N TRP A 156 8.81 -12.94 5.50
CA TRP A 156 7.82 -13.98 5.66
C TRP A 156 7.20 -14.21 4.30
N SER A 157 7.34 -15.44 3.82
CA SER A 157 6.73 -15.89 2.58
C SER A 157 5.47 -16.70 2.88
N GLY A 158 4.34 -16.34 2.28
CA GLY A 158 3.12 -17.13 2.36
C GLY A 158 2.01 -16.55 1.50
N TRP A 159 0.81 -17.11 1.62
CA TRP A 159 -0.38 -16.65 0.87
C TRP A 159 -1.11 -15.61 1.71
N ALA A 160 -1.05 -14.34 1.32
CA ALA A 160 -1.70 -13.24 2.01
C ALA A 160 -2.50 -12.40 1.00
N HIS A 161 -3.67 -12.92 0.62
CA HIS A 161 -4.63 -12.19 -0.20
C HIS A 161 -5.26 -10.99 0.55
N GLU A 162 -5.18 -10.99 1.88
CA GLU A 162 -5.66 -9.92 2.72
C GLU A 162 -4.69 -9.68 3.89
N LEU A 163 -4.33 -8.40 4.05
CA LEU A 163 -3.34 -7.95 5.03
C LEU A 163 -3.92 -6.78 5.84
N VAL A 164 -3.64 -6.75 7.14
CA VAL A 164 -3.98 -5.62 8.02
C VAL A 164 -2.69 -4.92 8.41
N LYS A 165 -2.70 -3.60 8.23
CA LYS A 165 -1.67 -2.70 8.75
C LYS A 165 -2.26 -1.85 9.86
N VAL A 166 -1.65 -1.87 11.03
CA VAL A 166 -2.03 -1.00 12.15
C VAL A 166 -0.92 0.03 12.37
N LEU A 167 -1.32 1.30 12.33
CA LEU A 167 -0.51 2.49 12.61
C LEU A 167 -0.74 2.96 14.04
#